data_AF-A0A525CBT1-F1
#
_entry.id   AF-A0A525CBT1-F1
#
_cell.length_a   1.000
_cell.length_b   1.000
_cell.length_c   1.000
_cell.angle_alpha   90.00
_cell.angle_beta   90.00
_cell.angle_gamma   90.00
#
_symmetry.space_group_name_H-M   'P 1'
#
loop_
_entity.id
_entity.type
_entity.pdbx_description
1 polymer ?
#
loop_
_entity_poly.entity_id
_entity_poly.type
_entity_poly.pdbx_seq_one_letter_code
_entity_poly.pdbx_strand_id
1 'polypeptide(L)'
;TGSEPGQTIDRTGASITYGVTMLDNAQNKEAAEAFLAYMFDPEGGLAILEAMGQPPFVPVRVPSQDMLDTLPQSLQPLVEVGE
;
A
#
# COMPACT_ATOMS: atom_id res chain seq x y z
N THR A 1 6.17 -31.39 0.48
CA THR A 1 6.42 -32.77 0.04
C THR A 1 5.10 -33.39 -0.34
N GLY A 2 5.08 -34.13 -1.44
CA GLY A 2 3.90 -34.88 -1.89
C GLY A 2 3.59 -36.05 -0.96
N SER A 3 2.55 -36.81 -1.31
CA SER A 3 2.09 -37.95 -0.51
C SER A 3 3.06 -39.13 -0.47
N GLU A 4 4.01 -39.20 -1.41
CA GLU A 4 5.00 -40.29 -1.50
C GLU A 4 6.44 -39.77 -1.44
N PRO A 5 7.41 -40.57 -0.94
CA PRO A 5 8.82 -40.21 -0.93
C PRO A 5 9.33 -39.83 -2.32
N GLY A 6 9.98 -38.67 -2.42
CA GLY A 6 10.52 -38.14 -3.69
C GLY A 6 9.57 -37.24 -4.48
N GLN A 7 8.31 -37.10 -4.08
CA GLN A 7 7.37 -36.19 -4.74
C GLN A 7 7.46 -34.76 -4.20
N THR A 8 7.44 -33.79 -5.11
CA THR A 8 7.26 -32.35 -4.84
C THR A 8 5.84 -31.92 -5.20
N ILE A 9 5.36 -30.87 -4.55
CA ILE A 9 4.11 -30.20 -4.93
C ILE A 9 4.42 -28.74 -5.19
N ASP A 10 3.71 -28.15 -6.16
CA ASP A 10 3.67 -26.70 -6.31
C ASP A 10 2.72 -26.12 -5.26
N ARG A 11 3.17 -25.05 -4.60
CA ARG A 11 2.37 -24.29 -3.65
C ARG A 11 2.26 -22.87 -4.15
N THR A 12 1.05 -22.47 -4.52
CA THR A 12 0.75 -21.07 -4.85
C THR A 12 0.44 -20.32 -3.56
N GLY A 13 1.25 -19.33 -3.23
CA GLY A 13 0.97 -18.39 -2.14
C GLY A 13 -0.05 -17.33 -2.55
N ALA A 14 -0.71 -16.74 -1.56
CA ALA A 14 -1.52 -15.53 -1.75
C ALA A 14 -0.70 -14.28 -1.41
N SER A 15 -1.05 -13.13 -1.99
CA SER A 15 -0.43 -11.86 -1.65
C SER A 15 -0.71 -11.47 -0.20
N ILE A 16 0.29 -10.91 0.48
CA ILE A 16 0.11 -10.19 1.74
C ILE A 16 0.16 -8.70 1.39
N THR A 17 -1.01 -8.12 1.15
CA THR A 17 -1.15 -6.71 0.77
C THR A 17 -1.64 -5.88 1.96
N TYR A 18 -0.94 -4.80 2.25
CA TYR A 18 -1.30 -3.88 3.33
C TYR A 18 -2.11 -2.70 2.78
N GLY A 19 -3.11 -2.28 3.55
CA GLY A 19 -3.88 -1.06 3.30
C GLY A 19 -3.72 -0.07 4.46
N VAL A 20 -3.77 1.21 4.15
CA VAL A 20 -3.79 2.31 5.12
C VAL A 20 -4.93 3.27 4.77
N THR A 21 -5.50 3.94 5.77
CA THR A 21 -6.56 4.93 5.56
C THR A 21 -6.45 6.08 6.55
N MET A 22 -6.95 7.25 6.15
CA MET A 22 -7.22 8.37 7.05
C MET A 22 -8.65 8.26 7.57
N LEU A 23 -8.83 8.36 8.90
CA LEU A 23 -10.17 8.28 9.49
C LEU A 23 -11.03 9.49 9.12
N ASP A 24 -12.30 9.26 8.79
CA ASP A 24 -13.27 10.32 8.46
C ASP A 24 -13.37 11.39 9.55
N ASN A 25 -13.28 10.96 10.82
CA ASN A 25 -13.35 11.81 12.01
C ASN A 25 -12.02 11.88 12.77
N ALA A 26 -10.88 11.82 12.07
CA ALA A 26 -9.58 12.02 12.70
C ALA A 26 -9.52 13.37 13.44
N GLN A 27 -9.09 13.35 14.70
CA GLN A 27 -8.98 14.59 15.51
C GLN A 27 -7.95 15.57 14.97
N ASN A 28 -6.97 15.08 14.21
CA ASN A 28 -5.95 15.88 13.54
C ASN A 28 -5.77 15.42 12.09
N LYS A 29 -6.65 15.90 11.20
CA LYS A 29 -6.61 15.56 9.77
C LYS A 29 -5.35 16.07 9.07
N GLU A 30 -4.88 17.26 9.45
CA GLU A 30 -3.69 17.88 8.87
C GLU A 30 -2.44 17.01 9.11
N ALA A 31 -2.23 16.52 10.33
CA ALA A 31 -1.11 15.63 10.62
C ALA A 31 -1.26 14.26 9.95
N ALA A 32 -2.48 13.73 9.85
CA ALA A 32 -2.72 12.47 9.15
C ALA A 32 -2.41 12.59 7.64
N GLU A 33 -2.82 13.69 7.01
CA GLU A 33 -2.53 13.99 5.61
C GLU A 33 -1.01 14.17 5.39
N ALA A 34 -0.34 14.94 6.25
CA ALA A 34 1.11 15.12 6.17
C ALA A 34 1.88 13.80 6.35
N PHE A 35 1.42 12.93 7.25
CA PHE A 35 1.99 11.61 7.43
C PHE A 35 1.79 10.73 6.18
N LEU A 36 0.59 10.72 5.60
CA LEU A 36 0.32 9.95 4.38
C LEU A 36 1.14 10.48 3.20
N ALA A 37 1.31 11.79 3.06
CA ALA A 37 2.16 12.38 2.03
C ALA A 37 3.60 11.87 2.13
N TYR A 38 4.17 11.86 3.34
CA TYR A 38 5.49 11.28 3.58
C TYR A 38 5.54 9.76 3.36
N MET A 39 4.50 9.05 3.79
CA MET A 39 4.40 7.61 3.62
C MET A 39 4.35 7.20 2.15
N PHE A 40 3.71 7.99 1.29
CA PHE A 40 3.55 7.72 -0.15
C PHE A 40 4.74 8.21 -1.00
N ASP A 41 5.69 8.94 -0.40
CA ASP A 41 6.87 9.44 -1.09
C ASP A 41 7.85 8.28 -1.40
N PRO A 42 8.22 8.06 -2.68
CA PRO A 42 9.23 7.07 -3.09
C PRO A 42 10.58 7.23 -2.39
N GLU A 43 11.01 8.47 -2.10
CA GLU A 43 12.27 8.75 -1.41
C GLU A 43 12.09 8.84 0.12
N GLY A 44 10.85 8.80 0.60
CA GLY A 44 10.46 8.90 2.00
C GLY A 44 10.03 7.56 2.59
N GLY A 45 8.75 7.46 2.96
CA GLY A 45 8.23 6.29 3.66
C GLY A 45 8.30 4.99 2.87
N LEU A 46 8.12 5.05 1.54
CA LEU A 46 8.19 3.85 0.70
C LEU A 46 9.62 3.27 0.65
N ALA A 47 10.66 4.11 0.61
CA ALA A 47 12.05 3.66 0.69
C ALA A 47 12.35 2.92 2.01
N ILE A 48 11.74 3.35 3.12
CA ILE A 48 11.88 2.66 4.41
C ILE A 48 11.21 1.29 4.37
N LEU A 49 10.00 1.18 3.81
CA LEU A 49 9.30 -0.11 3.69
C LEU A 49 10.12 -1.10 2.86
N GLU A 50 10.66 -0.65 1.73
CA GLU A 50 11.53 -1.46 0.86
C GLU A 50 12.78 -1.93 1.62
N ALA A 51 13.49 -1.02 2.30
CA ALA A 51 14.68 -1.35 3.08
C ALA A 51 14.41 -2.34 4.23
N MET A 52 13.19 -2.34 4.77
CA MET A 52 12.73 -3.23 5.82
C MET A 52 12.18 -4.57 5.29
N GLY A 53 12.30 -4.83 3.99
CA GLY A 53 11.86 -6.08 3.36
C GLY A 53 10.37 -6.15 3.08
N GLN A 54 9.69 -5.00 3.00
CA GLN A 54 8.30 -4.89 2.57
C GLN A 54 8.25 -4.10 1.25
N PRO A 55 8.35 -4.78 0.08
CA PRO A 55 8.31 -4.12 -1.21
C PRO A 55 6.97 -3.36 -1.39
N PRO A 56 7.00 -2.02 -1.53
CA PRO A 56 5.77 -1.24 -1.70
C PRO A 56 5.30 -1.21 -3.15
N PHE A 57 4.04 -0.78 -3.36
CA PHE A 57 3.59 -0.31 -4.66
C PHE A 57 4.05 1.14 -4.88
N VAL A 58 4.66 1.41 -6.03
CA VAL A 58 5.14 2.75 -6.40
C VAL A 58 4.62 3.09 -7.80
N PRO A 59 3.68 4.05 -7.95
CA PRO A 59 3.00 4.79 -6.88
C PRO A 59 2.06 3.88 -6.05
N VAL A 60 1.61 4.37 -4.88
CA VAL A 60 0.63 3.64 -4.07
C VAL A 60 -0.71 3.56 -4.80
N ARG A 61 -1.52 2.55 -4.50
CA ARG A 61 -2.75 2.24 -5.25
C ARG A 61 -4.02 2.51 -4.46
N VAL A 62 -5.03 2.99 -5.17
CA VAL A 62 -6.44 3.00 -4.74
C VAL A 62 -7.29 2.13 -5.66
N PRO A 63 -8.36 1.49 -5.17
CA PRO A 63 -9.12 0.50 -5.93
C PRO A 63 -10.03 1.09 -7.01
N SER A 64 -10.32 2.39 -6.98
CA SER A 64 -11.26 3.03 -7.93
C SER A 64 -11.02 4.52 -8.09
N GLN A 65 -11.53 5.08 -9.20
CA GLN A 65 -11.59 6.52 -9.41
C GLN A 65 -12.41 7.22 -8.31
N ASP A 66 -13.52 6.62 -7.89
CA ASP A 66 -14.34 7.17 -6.80
C ASP A 66 -13.52 7.33 -5.51
N MET A 67 -12.64 6.38 -5.17
CA MET A 67 -11.77 6.51 -4.00
C MET A 67 -10.72 7.61 -4.21
N LEU A 68 -10.12 7.70 -5.40
CA LEU A 68 -9.18 8.75 -5.74
C LEU A 68 -9.79 10.15 -5.52
N ASP A 69 -11.03 10.35 -5.97
CA ASP A 69 -11.75 11.62 -5.90
C ASP A 69 -12.10 12.02 -4.45
N THR A 70 -12.18 11.06 -3.53
CA THR A 70 -12.42 11.30 -2.09
C THR A 70 -11.15 11.65 -1.31
N LEU A 71 -9.96 11.39 -1.86
CA LEU A 71 -8.71 11.73 -1.19
C LEU A 71 -8.50 13.25 -1.13
N PRO A 72 -7.80 13.76 -0.10
CA PRO A 72 -7.28 15.13 -0.10
C PRO A 72 -6.53 15.43 -1.39
N GLN A 73 -6.75 16.63 -1.96
CA GLN A 73 -6.18 17.03 -3.26
C GLN A 73 -4.64 16.96 -3.28
N SER A 74 -4.00 17.16 -2.12
CA SER A 74 -2.55 17.05 -1.95
C SER A 74 -2.01 15.63 -2.15
N LEU A 75 -2.82 14.60 -1.88
CA LEU A 75 -2.44 13.18 -1.96
C LEU A 75 -2.77 12.56 -3.33
N GLN A 76 -3.76 13.09 -4.05
CA GLN A 76 -4.15 12.59 -5.37
C GLN A 76 -2.99 12.41 -6.37
N PRO A 77 -2.00 13.32 -6.50
CA PRO A 77 -0.90 13.14 -7.43
C PRO A 77 0.12 12.06 -7.01
N LEU A 78 0.02 11.53 -5.78
CA LEU A 78 0.96 10.54 -5.23
C LEU A 78 0.46 9.10 -5.38
N VAL A 79 -0.75 8.90 -5.92
CA VAL A 79 -1.40 7.59 -6.01
C VAL A 79 -1.88 7.30 -7.44
N GLU A 80 -2.10 6.02 -7.75
CA GLU A 80 -2.75 5.57 -8.99
C GLU A 80 -3.97 4.69 -8.71
N VAL A 81 -4.88 4.59 -9.68
CA VAL A 81 -5.96 3.59 -9.62
C VAL A 81 -5.41 2.24 -10.08
N GLY A 82 -5.50 1.20 -9.24
CA GLY A 82 -5.00 -0.13 -9.57
C GLY A 82 -5.45 -1.23 -8.59
N GLU A 83 -5.38 -2.48 -9.04
CA GLU A 83 -5.66 -3.70 -8.25
C GLU A 83 -4.46 -4.13 -7.39
#